data_AF-A0A2S3ZWN2-F1
#
_entry.id   AF-A0A2S3ZWN2-F1
#
_cell.length_a   1.000
_cell.length_b   1.000
_cell.length_c   1.000
_cell.angle_alpha   90.00
_cell.angle_beta   90.00
_cell.angle_gamma   90.00
#
_symmetry.space_group_name_H-M   'P 1'
#
loop_
_entity.id
_entity.type
_entity.pdbx_description
1 polymer ?
#
loop_
_entity_poly.entity_id
_entity_poly.type
_entity_poly.pdbx_seq_one_letter_code
_entity_poly.pdbx_strand_id
1 'polypeptide(L)'
;MIRLKQDAEGFVRMSRHFPSKTLISITFADGTEGEYTGLRLNGLYDQALADFRLHNNMDAKGFDRHDKKIHRRNAVEFVPVQAGMEP
;
A
#
# COMPACT_ATOMS: atom_id res chain seq x y z
N MET A 1 -2.82 11.02 -14.49
CA MET A 1 -1.70 11.17 -13.54
C MET A 1 -2.27 11.31 -12.15
N ILE A 2 -1.76 10.55 -11.18
CA ILE A 2 -2.25 10.54 -9.80
C ILE A 2 -1.19 11.22 -8.94
N ARG A 3 -1.61 12.01 -7.95
CA ARG A 3 -0.71 12.62 -6.97
C ARG A 3 -1.04 12.07 -5.60
N LEU A 4 -0.04 11.51 -4.93
CA LEU A 4 -0.12 10.99 -3.58
C LEU A 4 0.79 11.82 -2.69
N LYS A 5 0.40 11.93 -1.42
CA LYS A 5 1.23 12.56 -0.39
C LYS A 5 1.56 11.51 0.66
N GLN A 6 2.83 11.41 0.98
CA GLN A 6 3.31 10.59 2.10
C GLN A 6 2.93 11.29 3.41
N ASP A 7 2.38 10.51 4.32
CA ASP A 7 2.12 10.91 5.69
C ASP A 7 3.43 11.02 6.49
N ALA A 8 3.39 11.68 7.64
CA ALA A 8 4.59 11.90 8.47
C ALA A 8 5.23 10.59 8.96
N GLU A 9 4.44 9.52 8.99
CA GLU A 9 4.85 8.17 9.39
C GLU A 9 5.49 7.37 8.24
N GLY A 10 5.57 7.93 7.03
CA GLY A 10 6.21 7.29 5.88
C GLY A 10 5.28 6.48 4.97
N PHE A 11 3.97 6.56 5.17
CA PHE A 11 2.98 5.79 4.42
C PHE A 11 2.21 6.66 3.43
N VAL A 12 1.76 6.09 2.32
CA VAL A 12 0.74 6.71 1.44
C VAL A 12 -0.59 5.98 1.59
N ARG A 13 -1.68 6.75 1.54
CA ARG A 13 -3.02 6.17 1.58
C ARG A 13 -3.39 5.59 0.23
N MET A 14 -3.50 4.27 0.16
CA MET A 14 -3.85 3.54 -1.05
C MET A 14 -4.94 2.53 -0.70
N SER A 15 -6.13 2.69 -1.28
CA SER A 15 -7.27 1.82 -0.99
C SER A 15 -7.47 0.69 -2.02
N ARG A 16 -6.69 0.69 -3.11
CA ARG A 16 -6.80 -0.24 -4.24
C ARG A 16 -5.57 -0.20 -5.12
N HIS A 17 -5.36 -1.25 -5.92
CA HIS A 17 -4.37 -1.26 -7.00
C HIS A 17 -4.63 -0.15 -8.02
N PHE A 18 -3.55 0.48 -8.45
CA PHE A 18 -3.57 1.44 -9.55
C PHE A 18 -3.34 0.73 -10.89
N PRO A 19 -3.76 1.34 -12.01
CA PRO A 19 -3.46 0.79 -13.33
C PRO A 19 -1.95 0.81 -13.57
N SER A 20 -1.37 -0.30 -14.05
CA SER A 20 0.09 -0.51 -14.11
C SER A 20 0.84 0.56 -14.91
N LYS A 21 0.20 1.13 -15.95
CA LYS A 21 0.76 2.19 -16.80
C LYS A 21 0.47 3.62 -16.32
N THR A 22 -0.23 3.77 -15.20
CA THR A 22 -0.53 5.10 -14.65
C THR A 22 0.70 5.64 -13.94
N LEU A 23 1.11 6.85 -14.31
CA LEU A 23 2.10 7.64 -13.59
C LEU A 23 1.51 8.20 -12.31
N ILE A 24 2.22 7.99 -11.22
CA ILE A 24 1.87 8.39 -9.86
C ILE A 24 3.02 9.19 -9.30
N SER A 25 2.78 10.46 -9.03
CA SER A 25 3.72 11.33 -8.35
C SER A 25 3.46 11.24 -6.85
N ILE A 26 4.50 10.96 -6.07
CA ILE A 26 4.44 10.88 -4.61
C ILE A 26 5.27 12.03 -4.05
N THR A 27 4.63 12.92 -3.30
CA THR A 27 5.32 13.91 -2.49
C THR A 27 5.65 13.28 -1.13
N PHE A 28 6.94 13.08 -0.88
CA PHE A 28 7.45 12.53 0.37
C PHE A 28 7.42 13.58 1.50
N ALA A 29 7.40 13.11 2.75
CA ALA A 29 7.40 13.97 3.94
C ALA A 29 8.68 14.80 4.07
N ASP A 30 9.76 14.34 3.45
CA ASP A 30 11.06 15.04 3.34
C ASP A 30 11.01 16.24 2.37
N GLY A 31 9.89 16.43 1.66
CA GLY A 31 9.71 17.48 0.66
C GLY A 31 10.21 17.10 -0.74
N THR A 32 10.78 15.90 -0.89
CA THR A 32 11.13 15.34 -2.20
C THR A 32 9.89 14.82 -2.92
N GLU A 33 9.93 14.83 -4.25
CA GLU A 33 8.87 14.25 -5.09
C GLU A 33 9.47 13.16 -5.97
N GLY A 34 8.81 12.02 -6.06
CA GLY A 34 9.20 10.92 -6.93
C GLY A 34 8.06 10.50 -7.84
N GLU A 35 8.35 10.28 -9.12
CA GLU A 35 7.40 9.71 -10.06
C GLU A 35 7.59 8.21 -10.17
N TYR A 36 6.51 7.48 -9.93
CA TYR A 36 6.46 6.02 -9.91
C TYR A 36 5.35 5.51 -10.80
N THR A 37 5.50 4.27 -11.23
CA THR A 37 4.43 3.57 -11.94
C THR A 37 3.44 2.94 -10.96
N GLY A 38 2.18 2.79 -11.39
CA GLY A 38 1.19 2.00 -10.65
C GLY A 38 1.65 0.56 -10.40
N LEU A 39 2.47 -0.01 -11.30
CA LEU A 39 3.08 -1.33 -11.11
C LEU A 39 3.96 -1.37 -9.85
N ARG A 40 4.82 -0.36 -9.65
CA ARG A 40 5.72 -0.28 -8.50
C ARG A 40 4.95 -0.16 -7.19
N LEU A 41 3.94 0.71 -7.15
CA LEU A 41 3.07 0.90 -5.98
C LEU A 41 2.22 -0.34 -5.66
N ASN A 42 1.73 -1.05 -6.68
CA ASN A 42 1.01 -2.31 -6.48
C ASN A 42 1.91 -3.36 -5.83
N GLY A 43 3.18 -3.47 -6.24
CA GLY A 43 4.14 -4.37 -5.60
C GLY A 43 4.35 -4.08 -4.11
N LEU A 44 4.48 -2.80 -3.74
CA LEU A 44 4.57 -2.37 -2.34
C LEU A 44 3.28 -2.64 -1.56
N TYR A 45 2.13 -2.44 -2.22
CA TYR A 45 0.83 -2.75 -1.63
C TYR A 45 0.68 -4.25 -1.37
N ASP A 46 1.07 -5.12 -2.30
CA ASP A 46 1.04 -6.57 -2.13
C ASP A 46 1.98 -7.03 -1.01
N GLN A 47 3.18 -6.44 -0.89
CA GLN A 47 4.10 -6.69 0.21
C GLN A 47 3.50 -6.27 1.56
N ALA A 48 3.00 -5.04 1.66
CA ALA A 48 2.36 -4.54 2.87
C ALA A 48 1.13 -5.38 3.26
N LEU A 49 0.37 -5.87 2.28
CA LEU A 49 -0.76 -6.76 2.49
C LEU A 49 -0.31 -8.14 2.98
N ALA A 50 0.80 -8.67 2.50
CA ALA A 50 1.38 -9.90 3.00
C ALA A 50 1.84 -9.77 4.46
N ASP A 51 2.54 -8.69 4.80
CA ASP A 51 2.94 -8.37 6.18
C ASP A 51 1.73 -8.16 7.09
N PHE A 52 0.71 -7.44 6.63
CA PHE A 52 -0.54 -7.25 7.37
C PHE A 52 -1.24 -8.60 7.61
N ARG A 53 -1.29 -9.49 6.63
CA ARG A 53 -1.85 -10.84 6.78
C ARG A 53 -1.04 -11.69 7.77
N LEU A 54 0.28 -11.63 7.68
CA LEU A 54 1.19 -12.36 8.58
C LEU A 54 1.00 -11.88 10.03
N HIS A 55 0.97 -10.56 10.24
CA HIS A 55 0.79 -9.97 11.56
C HIS A 55 -0.59 -10.26 12.17
N ASN A 56 -1.64 -10.28 11.33
CA ASN A 56 -2.99 -10.64 11.78
C ASN A 56 -3.23 -12.16 11.90
N ASN A 57 -2.16 -12.98 11.80
CA ASN A 57 -2.23 -14.44 11.87
C ASN A 57 -3.26 -15.04 10.88
N MET A 58 -3.47 -14.39 9.74
CA MET A 58 -4.29 -14.90 8.64
C MET A 58 -3.43 -15.89 7.84
N ASP A 59 -3.33 -17.12 8.34
CA ASP A 59 -2.66 -18.22 7.64
C ASP A 59 -3.20 -18.38 6.21
N ALA A 60 -2.36 -18.91 5.30
CA ALA A 60 -2.46 -18.94 3.84
C ALA A 60 -3.74 -19.54 3.21
N LYS A 61 -4.78 -19.82 4.02
CA LYS A 61 -6.11 -20.26 3.60
C LYS A 61 -7.26 -19.32 3.98
N GLY A 62 -7.03 -18.19 4.67
CA GLY A 62 -8.01 -17.10 4.77
C GLY A 62 -9.36 -17.45 5.41
N PHE A 63 -9.39 -18.39 6.36
CA PHE A 63 -10.61 -18.70 7.13
C PHE A 63 -10.40 -18.43 8.61
N ASP A 64 -11.01 -17.36 9.08
CA ASP A 64 -11.27 -17.11 10.50
C ASP A 64 -12.59 -17.80 10.88
N ARG A 65 -12.56 -18.73 11.85
CA ARG A 65 -13.75 -19.45 12.35
C ARG A 65 -14.38 -18.81 13.58
N HIS A 66 -13.89 -17.66 14.03
CA HIS A 66 -14.51 -16.93 15.14
C HIS A 66 -15.04 -15.57 14.69
N ASP A 67 -16.35 -15.44 14.90
CA ASP A 67 -17.19 -14.31 14.57
C ASP A 67 -16.68 -13.01 15.23
N LYS A 68 -16.18 -12.09 14.41
CA LYS A 68 -16.37 -10.64 14.57
C LYS A 68 -16.42 -10.02 13.18
N LYS A 69 -17.56 -9.39 12.86
CA LYS A 69 -17.74 -8.54 11.68
C LYS A 69 -16.79 -7.34 11.71
N ILE A 70 -15.51 -7.54 11.44
CA ILE A 70 -14.59 -6.44 11.08
C ILE A 70 -14.79 -6.23 9.58
N HIS A 71 -15.10 -4.99 9.19
CA HIS A 71 -15.45 -4.65 7.82
C HIS A 71 -14.46 -5.24 6.82
N ARG A 72 -15.02 -6.05 5.91
CA ARG A 72 -14.41 -6.76 4.78
C ARG A 72 -13.66 -5.83 3.82
N ARG A 73 -12.51 -5.33 4.23
CA ARG A 73 -11.45 -4.96 3.31
C ARG A 73 -10.19 -5.61 3.83
N ASN A 74 -9.90 -6.81 3.32
CA ASN A 74 -8.56 -7.41 3.37
C ASN A 74 -7.64 -6.56 2.48
N ALA A 75 -7.49 -5.30 2.82
CA ALA A 75 -6.81 -4.26 2.07
C ALA A 75 -6.04 -3.42 3.08
N VAL A 76 -4.80 -3.13 2.76
CA VAL A 76 -3.99 -2.23 3.55
C VAL A 76 -4.27 -0.83 3.06
N GLU A 77 -4.77 0.05 3.91
CA GLU A 77 -5.01 1.44 3.52
C GLU A 77 -3.73 2.28 3.53
N PHE A 78 -2.66 1.78 4.15
CA PHE A 78 -1.38 2.47 4.37
C PHE A 78 -0.22 1.69 3.75
N VAL A 79 0.27 2.14 2.60
CA VAL A 79 1.40 1.51 1.92
C VAL A 79 2.68 2.24 2.31
N PRO A 80 3.69 1.56 2.86
CA PRO A 80 4.98 2.18 3.15
C PRO A 80 5.66 2.55 1.83
N VAL A 81 6.10 3.79 1.72
CA VAL A 81 6.87 4.28 0.57
C VAL A 81 8.13 4.95 1.08
N GLN A 82 9.22 4.84 0.32
CA GLN A 82 10.50 5.46 0.66
C GLN A 82 11.03 6.25 -0.53
N ALA A 83 11.64 7.40 -0.27
CA ALA A 83 12.29 8.18 -1.31
C ALA A 83 13.45 7.36 -1.90
N GLY A 84 13.59 7.34 -3.23
CA GLY A 84 14.65 6.58 -3.90
C GLY A 84 14.33 5.12 -4.21
N MET A 85 13.05 4.70 -4.14
CA MET A 85 12.65 3.43 -4.77
C MET A 85 12.97 3.48 -6.27
N GLU A 86 13.43 2.36 -6.85
CA GLU A 86 13.58 2.27 -8.30
C GLU A 86 12.21 2.45 -8.99
N PRO A 87 12.13 3.16 -10.14
CA PRO A 87 10.89 3.54 -10.83
C PRO A 87 10.10 2.38 -11.44
#